data_AF-A0A662GCK9-F1
#
_entry.id   AF-A0A662GCK9-F1
#
_cell.length_a   1.000
_cell.length_b   1.000
_cell.length_c   1.000
_cell.angle_alpha   90.00
_cell.angle_beta   90.00
_cell.angle_gamma   90.00
#
_symmetry.space_group_name_H-M   'P 1'
#
loop_
_entity.id
_entity.type
_entity.pdbx_description
1 polymer ?
#
loop_
_entity_poly.entity_id
_entity_poly.type
_entity_poly.pdbx_seq_one_letter_code
_entity_poly.pdbx_strand_id
1 'polypeptide(L)'
;NIDFISSIDVDKAYISIPIRPPAEKWVLPSTKDKIVEAHEIYREKLGDRVELLIKPEGEKFLSSTGEIVEDFLATISVHPMREDYAYKFIEKSGEIPSKILKKLLEEKKISRIKYRGKYFYIKS
;
A
#
# COMPACT_ATOMS: atom_id res chain seq x y z
N ASN A 1 -9.82 20.71 -2.42
CA ASN A 1 -10.27 21.92 -1.69
C ASN A 1 -11.37 21.47 -0.73
N ILE A 2 -11.25 21.77 0.57
CA ILE A 2 -12.22 21.34 1.60
C ILE A 2 -13.62 21.93 1.37
N ASP A 3 -13.72 23.12 0.78
CA ASP A 3 -15.01 23.75 0.45
C ASP A 3 -15.82 22.88 -0.51
N PHE A 4 -15.17 22.39 -1.57
CA PHE A 4 -15.78 21.47 -2.53
C PHE A 4 -16.21 20.17 -1.86
N ILE A 5 -15.35 19.55 -1.05
CA ILE A 5 -15.69 18.29 -0.38
C ILE A 5 -16.84 18.48 0.61
N SER A 6 -16.90 19.62 1.31
CA SER A 6 -18.01 19.93 2.23
C SER A 6 -19.33 20.21 1.53
N SER A 7 -19.32 20.59 0.25
CA SER A 7 -20.54 20.72 -0.56
C SER A 7 -21.09 19.36 -1.03
N ILE A 8 -20.30 18.30 -0.91
CA ILE A 8 -20.72 16.93 -1.22
C ILE A 8 -21.11 16.28 0.10
N ASP A 9 -22.29 15.65 0.16
CA ASP A 9 -22.72 14.91 1.33
C ASP A 9 -21.97 13.58 1.41
N VAL A 10 -20.75 13.62 1.95
CA VAL A 10 -19.87 12.45 2.09
C VAL A 10 -20.14 11.70 3.39
N ASP A 11 -20.22 10.37 3.33
CA ASP A 11 -20.28 9.52 4.53
C ASP A 11 -18.95 9.52 5.29
N LYS A 12 -17.82 9.43 4.56
CA LYS A 12 -16.45 9.44 5.09
C LYS A 12 -15.47 10.13 4.14
N ALA A 13 -14.45 10.76 4.72
CA ALA A 13 -13.33 11.34 4.00
C ALA A 13 -12.01 10.79 4.56
N TYR A 14 -11.15 10.24 3.69
CA TYR A 14 -9.86 9.69 4.10
C TYR A 14 -8.71 10.60 3.65
N ILE A 15 -7.83 10.95 4.58
CA ILE A 15 -6.53 11.56 4.26
C ILE A 15 -5.51 10.44 4.18
N SER A 16 -4.95 10.22 2.99
CA SER A 16 -3.93 9.21 2.73
C SER A 16 -2.61 9.83 2.33
N ILE A 17 -1.53 9.09 2.54
CA ILE A 17 -0.19 9.44 2.07
C ILE A 17 0.43 8.21 1.39
N PRO A 18 1.45 8.38 0.54
CA PRO A 18 2.25 7.25 0.05
C PRO A 18 2.85 6.44 1.20
N ILE A 19 2.31 5.23 1.42
CA ILE A 19 2.83 4.23 2.37
C ILE A 19 3.57 3.09 1.68
N ARG A 20 3.40 2.97 0.37
CA ARG A 20 4.14 2.09 -0.55
C ARG A 20 4.99 2.94 -1.49
N PRO A 21 6.04 2.37 -2.10
CA PRO A 21 6.77 3.04 -3.18
C PRO A 21 5.80 3.55 -4.27
N PRO A 22 5.76 4.87 -4.55
CA PRO A 22 4.96 5.39 -5.66
C PRO A 22 5.66 5.12 -7.00
N ALA A 23 4.90 5.21 -8.09
CA ALA A 23 5.45 5.15 -9.44
C ALA A 23 6.41 6.33 -9.69
N GLU A 24 5.99 7.53 -9.31
CA GLU A 24 6.77 8.75 -9.41
C GLU A 24 7.70 8.91 -8.19
N LYS A 25 9.01 8.73 -8.40
CA LYS A 25 10.01 8.77 -7.32
C LYS A 25 10.09 10.09 -6.55
N TRP A 26 9.62 11.19 -7.14
CA TRP A 26 9.59 12.51 -6.49
C TRP A 26 8.43 12.65 -5.50
N VAL A 27 7.42 11.78 -5.59
CA VAL A 27 6.28 11.77 -4.67
C VAL A 27 6.75 11.21 -3.34
N LEU A 28 6.69 12.06 -2.31
CA LEU A 28 7.07 11.71 -0.95
C LEU A 28 5.89 11.94 0.00
N PRO A 29 5.77 11.14 1.06
CA PRO A 29 4.77 11.38 2.10
C PRO A 29 5.05 12.71 2.79
N SER A 30 3.98 13.45 3.08
CA SER A 30 4.03 14.66 3.91
C SER A 30 4.57 14.38 5.31
N THR A 31 5.05 15.43 5.99
CA THR A 31 5.45 15.35 7.40
C THR A 31 4.26 15.07 8.31
N LYS A 32 4.52 14.53 9.51
CA LYS A 32 3.45 14.27 10.50
C LYS A 32 2.68 15.53 10.85
N ASP A 33 3.38 16.64 11.06
CA ASP A 33 2.75 17.92 11.42
C ASP A 33 1.81 18.40 10.31
N LYS A 34 2.20 18.25 9.04
CA LYS A 34 1.35 18.59 7.89
C LYS A 34 0.14 17.67 7.75
N ILE A 35 0.27 16.39 8.13
CA ILE A 35 -0.86 15.45 8.15
C ILE A 35 -1.86 15.84 9.24
N VAL A 36 -1.38 16.21 10.44
CA VAL A 36 -2.23 16.67 11.55
C VAL A 36 -2.92 17.98 11.18
N GLU A 37 -2.19 18.95 10.61
CA GLU A 37 -2.75 20.20 10.11
C GLU A 37 -3.88 19.96 9.10
N ALA A 38 -3.64 19.08 8.10
CA ALA A 38 -4.67 18.73 7.13
C ALA A 38 -5.88 18.03 7.77
N HIS A 39 -5.66 17.16 8.75
CA HIS A 39 -6.72 16.49 9.50
C HIS A 39 -7.62 17.50 10.22
N GLU A 40 -7.04 18.46 10.96
CA GLU A 40 -7.81 19.46 11.69
C GLU A 40 -8.63 20.35 10.75
N ILE A 41 -8.04 20.84 9.65
CA ILE A 41 -8.76 21.65 8.63
C ILE A 41 -9.98 20.90 8.09
N TYR A 42 -9.85 19.61 7.83
CA TYR A 42 -10.96 18.80 7.32
C TYR A 42 -11.99 18.51 8.42
N ARG A 43 -11.53 18.25 9.64
CA ARG A 43 -12.37 17.95 10.79
C ARG A 43 -13.25 19.14 11.19
N GLU A 44 -12.76 20.37 11.04
CA GLU A 44 -13.56 21.59 11.27
C GLU A 44 -14.83 21.63 10.42
N LYS A 45 -14.79 21.12 9.17
CA LYS A 45 -15.96 21.15 8.26
C LYS A 45 -16.76 19.86 8.26
N LEU A 46 -16.09 18.71 8.41
CA LEU A 46 -16.69 17.39 8.22
C LEU A 46 -16.94 16.64 9.53
N GLY A 47 -16.45 17.15 10.66
CA GLY A 47 -16.54 16.52 11.97
C GLY A 47 -15.80 15.18 12.01
N ASP A 48 -16.39 14.20 12.68
CA ASP A 48 -15.79 12.87 12.90
C ASP A 48 -15.80 11.95 11.65
N ARG A 49 -16.24 12.46 10.49
CA ARG A 49 -16.21 11.74 9.21
C ARG A 49 -14.82 11.64 8.58
N VAL A 50 -13.84 12.34 9.16
CA VAL A 50 -12.46 12.40 8.64
C VAL A 50 -11.59 11.35 9.31
N GLU A 51 -10.93 10.51 8.52
CA GLU A 51 -10.03 9.46 9.02
C GLU A 51 -8.66 9.49 8.34
N LEU A 52 -7.62 9.10 9.08
CA LEU A 52 -6.26 8.96 8.55
C LEU A 52 -6.03 7.54 8.02
N LEU A 53 -5.87 7.42 6.70
CA LEU A 53 -5.51 6.17 6.02
C LEU A 53 -4.00 6.15 5.70
N ILE A 54 -3.19 6.23 6.74
CA ILE A 54 -1.72 6.36 6.65
C ILE A 54 -0.96 5.18 7.26
N LYS A 55 -1.70 4.19 7.76
CA LYS A 55 -1.13 2.96 8.34
C LYS A 55 -1.08 1.86 7.28
N PRO A 56 -0.10 0.96 7.33
CA PRO A 56 -0.12 -0.25 6.50
C PRO A 56 -1.42 -1.02 6.71
N GLU A 57 -2.04 -1.46 5.62
CA GLU A 57 -3.36 -2.11 5.63
C GLU A 57 -3.38 -3.48 6.33
N GLY A 58 -2.20 -3.99 6.70
CA GLY A 58 -2.02 -5.31 7.30
C GLY A 58 -2.18 -6.44 6.30
N GLU A 59 -2.57 -7.62 6.79
CA GLU A 59 -2.74 -8.87 6.02
C GLU A 59 -4.07 -8.94 5.26
N LYS A 60 -4.79 -7.82 5.13
CA LYS A 60 -6.14 -7.80 4.55
C LYS A 60 -6.20 -8.08 3.03
N PHE A 61 -5.05 -8.08 2.35
CA PHE A 61 -4.94 -8.33 0.90
C PHE A 61 -4.64 -9.79 0.55
N LEU A 62 -4.61 -10.69 1.54
CA LEU A 62 -4.19 -12.07 1.32
C LEU A 62 -5.33 -12.97 0.83
N SER A 63 -6.17 -12.50 -0.10
CA SER A 63 -7.17 -13.32 -0.81
C SER A 63 -6.53 -13.89 -2.07
N SER A 64 -6.54 -15.21 -2.23
CA SER A 64 -6.03 -15.90 -3.41
C SER A 64 -7.16 -16.60 -4.14
N THR A 65 -7.05 -16.64 -5.47
CA THR A 65 -7.92 -17.39 -6.37
C THR A 65 -7.55 -18.88 -6.45
N GLY A 66 -6.43 -19.28 -5.83
CA GLY A 66 -5.86 -20.62 -5.88
C GLY A 66 -4.51 -20.69 -6.59
N GLU A 67 -4.20 -19.69 -7.45
CA GLU A 67 -2.93 -19.60 -8.18
C GLU A 67 -2.02 -18.52 -7.59
N ILE A 68 -1.37 -18.84 -6.47
CA ILE A 68 -0.70 -17.85 -5.61
C ILE A 68 0.38 -17.02 -6.34
N VAL A 69 1.11 -17.60 -7.28
CA VAL A 69 2.17 -16.88 -8.00
C VAL A 69 1.56 -15.86 -8.96
N GLU A 70 0.48 -16.22 -9.64
CA GLU A 70 -0.23 -15.32 -10.55
C GLU A 70 -0.91 -14.20 -9.76
N ASP A 71 -1.60 -14.53 -8.67
CA ASP A 71 -2.23 -13.55 -7.79
C ASP A 71 -1.20 -12.57 -7.20
N PHE A 72 -0.03 -13.10 -6.80
CA PHE A 72 1.08 -12.27 -6.31
C PHE A 72 1.55 -11.31 -7.39
N LEU A 73 1.85 -11.80 -8.59
CA LEU A 73 2.31 -10.98 -9.73
C LEU A 73 1.26 -9.96 -10.19
N ALA A 74 -0.02 -10.33 -10.18
CA ALA A 74 -1.13 -9.44 -10.48
C ALA A 74 -1.22 -8.32 -9.45
N THR A 75 -1.12 -8.65 -8.16
CA THR A 75 -1.14 -7.67 -7.07
C THR A 75 0.01 -6.68 -7.18
N ILE A 76 1.25 -7.16 -7.37
CA ILE A 76 2.43 -6.28 -7.43
C ILE A 76 2.58 -5.50 -8.74
N SER A 77 1.73 -5.77 -9.74
CA SER A 77 1.67 -4.96 -10.97
C SER A 77 1.08 -3.57 -10.74
N VAL A 78 0.20 -3.44 -9.74
CA VAL A 78 -0.46 -2.18 -9.37
C VAL A 78 -0.05 -1.71 -7.97
N HIS A 79 0.39 -2.62 -7.10
CA HIS A 79 0.68 -2.34 -5.71
C HIS A 79 1.94 -3.05 -5.20
N PRO A 80 3.06 -2.32 -4.99
CA PRO A 80 4.24 -2.90 -4.38
C PRO A 80 3.94 -3.62 -3.06
N MET A 81 4.32 -4.89 -2.96
CA MET A 81 4.06 -5.69 -1.75
C MET A 81 5.28 -5.68 -0.85
N ARG A 82 5.09 -5.38 0.44
CA ARG A 82 6.16 -5.40 1.43
C ARG A 82 6.66 -6.84 1.62
N GLU A 83 7.96 -7.02 1.81
CA GLU A 83 8.60 -8.34 1.84
C GLU A 83 7.96 -9.29 2.87
N ASP A 84 7.71 -8.84 4.09
CA ASP A 84 7.03 -9.63 5.13
C ASP A 84 5.61 -10.06 4.74
N TYR A 85 4.89 -9.23 3.98
CA TYR A 85 3.57 -9.59 3.45
C TYR A 85 3.67 -10.56 2.28
N ALA A 86 4.67 -10.44 1.43
CA ALA A 86 4.91 -11.38 0.34
C ALA A 86 5.23 -12.78 0.87
N TYR A 87 6.02 -12.88 1.95
CA TYR A 87 6.27 -14.15 2.62
C TYR A 87 4.98 -14.79 3.10
N LYS A 88 4.20 -14.06 3.90
CA LYS A 88 2.91 -14.55 4.42
C LYS A 88 1.90 -14.88 3.32
N PHE A 89 1.89 -14.12 2.22
CA PHE A 89 1.04 -14.37 1.08
C PHE A 89 1.35 -15.74 0.44
N ILE A 90 2.62 -16.02 0.20
CA ILE A 90 3.05 -17.28 -0.42
C ILE A 90 2.93 -18.47 0.55
N GLU A 91 3.18 -18.28 1.86
CA GLU A 91 3.02 -19.36 2.86
C GLU A 91 1.60 -19.95 2.87
N LYS A 92 0.58 -19.16 2.51
CA LYS A 92 -0.81 -19.63 2.44
C LYS A 92 -1.04 -20.76 1.44
N SER A 93 -0.20 -20.89 0.41
CA SER A 93 -0.32 -21.97 -0.56
C SER A 93 0.44 -23.24 -0.14
N GLY A 94 1.09 -23.24 1.03
CA GLY A 94 1.99 -24.32 1.44
C GLY A 94 3.35 -24.32 0.74
N GLU A 95 3.63 -23.31 -0.10
CA GLU A 95 4.90 -23.15 -0.79
C GLU A 95 5.96 -22.49 0.11
N ILE A 96 7.24 -22.69 -0.23
CA ILE A 96 8.36 -22.04 0.48
C ILE A 96 8.59 -20.65 -0.14
N PRO A 97 8.27 -19.54 0.55
CA PRO A 97 8.30 -18.20 -0.08
C PRO A 97 9.66 -17.81 -0.61
N SER A 98 10.72 -18.13 0.14
CA SER A 98 12.09 -17.81 -0.27
C SER A 98 12.47 -18.45 -1.60
N LYS A 99 11.99 -19.67 -1.88
CA LYS A 99 12.22 -20.39 -3.14
C LYS A 99 11.47 -19.72 -4.29
N ILE A 100 10.19 -19.40 -4.10
CA ILE A 100 9.36 -18.74 -5.11
C ILE A 100 9.90 -17.35 -5.44
N LEU A 101 10.14 -16.52 -4.43
CA LEU A 101 10.64 -15.15 -4.61
C LEU A 101 12.01 -15.14 -5.27
N LYS A 102 12.92 -16.05 -4.88
CA LYS A 102 14.23 -16.19 -5.54
C LYS A 102 14.08 -16.52 -7.02
N LYS A 103 13.25 -17.51 -7.36
CA LYS A 103 12.97 -17.87 -8.76
C LYS A 103 12.43 -16.68 -9.56
N LEU A 104 11.46 -15.94 -9.01
CA LEU A 104 10.87 -14.78 -9.70
C LEU A 104 11.87 -13.63 -9.91
N LEU A 105 12.82 -13.44 -8.98
CA LEU A 105 13.92 -12.48 -9.13
C LEU A 105 14.91 -12.91 -10.22
N GLU A 106 15.28 -14.19 -10.25
CA GLU A 106 16.18 -14.76 -11.27
C GLU A 106 15.54 -14.71 -12.67
N GLU A 107 14.24 -14.97 -12.77
CA GLU A 107 13.45 -14.82 -13.99
C GLU A 107 13.17 -13.35 -14.36
N LYS A 108 13.63 -12.39 -13.54
CA LYS A 108 13.38 -10.95 -13.71
C LYS A 108 11.90 -10.58 -13.81
N LYS A 109 10.99 -11.40 -13.25
CA LYS A 109 9.56 -11.08 -13.19
C LYS A 109 9.24 -10.04 -12.11
N ILE A 110 10.11 -9.94 -11.11
CA ILE A 110 9.98 -8.99 -10.00
C ILE A 110 11.32 -8.33 -9.70
N SER A 111 11.25 -7.15 -9.09
CA SER A 111 12.39 -6.42 -8.55
C SER A 111 12.21 -6.16 -7.06
N ARG A 112 13.31 -6.20 -6.31
CA ARG A 112 13.32 -5.91 -4.87
C ARG A 112 13.89 -4.51 -4.63
N ILE A 113 13.09 -3.61 -4.07
CA ILE A 113 13.47 -2.22 -3.82
C ILE A 113 13.40 -1.88 -2.33
N LYS A 114 14.26 -0.97 -1.87
CA LYS A 114 14.24 -0.43 -0.50
C LYS A 114 13.48 0.89 -0.48
N TYR A 115 12.46 0.98 0.37
CA TYR A 115 11.68 2.21 0.57
C TYR A 115 11.39 2.40 2.05
N ARG A 116 11.76 3.57 2.59
CA ARG A 116 11.56 3.96 4.00
C ARG A 116 11.97 2.88 5.01
N GLY A 117 13.12 2.24 4.78
CA GLY A 117 13.68 1.22 5.67
C GLY A 117 13.06 -0.17 5.56
N LYS A 118 12.15 -0.40 4.60
CA LYS A 118 11.54 -1.70 4.33
C LYS A 118 11.81 -2.12 2.88
N TYR A 119 11.74 -3.42 2.62
CA TYR A 119 11.84 -3.97 1.27
C TYR A 119 10.47 -4.24 0.69
N PHE A 120 10.34 -3.98 -0.60
CA PHE A 120 9.14 -4.21 -1.38
C PHE A 120 9.49 -4.96 -2.66
N TYR A 121 8.59 -5.83 -3.09
CA TYR A 121 8.60 -6.44 -4.41
C TYR A 121 7.69 -5.64 -5.34
N ILE A 122 8.21 -5.31 -6.51
CA ILE A 122 7.48 -4.68 -7.62
C ILE A 122 7.56 -5.59 -8.83
N LYS A 123 6.56 -5.54 -9.71
CA LYS A 123 6.68 -6.17 -11.02
C LYS A 123 7.77 -5.45 -11.82
N SER A 124 8.64 -6.22 -12.46
CA SER A 124 9.68 -5.69 -13.36
C SER A 124 9.12 -5.34 -14.73
#